data_AF-A0A327NUS7-F1
#
_entry.id   AF-A0A327NUS7-F1
#
_cell.length_a   1.000
_cell.length_b   1.000
_cell.length_c   1.000
_cell.angle_alpha   90.00
_cell.angle_beta   90.00
_cell.angle_gamma   90.00
#
_symmetry.space_group_name_H-M   'P 1'
#
loop_
_entity.id
_entity.type
_entity.pdbx_description
1 polymer ?
#
loop_
_entity_poly.entity_id
_entity_poly.type
_entity_poly.pdbx_seq_one_letter_code
_entity_poly.pdbx_strand_id
1 'polypeptide(L)'
;MKVLWFISLFVMAICVSCTAYEGKSDTSAFTEHDESTPAKKQASATKGIREVGLLKEVEDSGYPLLTLTIEFPKRHVKEYFVVNLEEVNGTNVEDMNTWVGQYVSFAYTSELTNALLDLQLDGKSLLDEDNTAVNAQTQKITGLLSGADEETAGDLPGKISITATDNTVLDFEFFVTKEMVEANGESVVGFYEERTANTIKSINLVSK
;
A
#
# COMPACT_ATOMS: atom_id res chain seq x y z
N MET A 1 -34.75 -17.99 50.58
CA MET A 1 -33.74 -19.02 50.23
C MET A 1 -32.39 -18.31 50.26
N LYS A 2 -31.55 -18.43 51.30
CA LYS A 2 -30.44 -19.42 51.46
C LYS A 2 -29.82 -19.73 50.08
N VAL A 3 -28.56 -19.42 49.78
CA VAL A 3 -27.34 -20.02 50.35
C VAL A 3 -26.08 -19.14 50.11
N LEU A 4 -25.20 -19.20 51.13
CA LEU A 4 -23.75 -18.90 51.28
C LEU A 4 -22.90 -18.66 50.02
N TRP A 5 -22.03 -17.62 49.99
CA TRP A 5 -20.64 -17.56 50.54
C TRP A 5 -19.69 -18.64 50.01
N PHE A 6 -18.69 -18.23 49.21
CA PHE A 6 -17.33 -18.76 49.30
C PHE A 6 -16.31 -17.70 48.84
N ILE A 7 -15.66 -17.10 49.83
CA ILE A 7 -14.37 -16.41 49.73
C ILE A 7 -13.32 -17.52 49.64
N SER A 8 -12.41 -17.46 48.67
CA SER A 8 -11.16 -18.23 48.71
C SER A 8 -9.99 -17.30 48.50
N LEU A 9 -9.38 -16.97 49.63
CA LEU A 9 -8.09 -16.33 49.80
C LEU A 9 -7.02 -17.41 49.57
N PHE A 10 -6.10 -17.20 48.64
CA PHE A 10 -4.86 -17.98 48.61
C PHE A 10 -3.66 -17.02 48.62
N VAL A 11 -3.10 -16.86 49.81
CA VAL A 11 -1.77 -16.30 50.04
C VAL A 11 -0.82 -17.49 50.10
N MET A 12 0.18 -17.54 49.23
CA MET A 12 1.44 -18.21 49.56
C MET A 12 2.60 -17.52 48.85
N ALA A 13 3.38 -16.79 49.65
CA ALA A 13 4.70 -16.30 49.32
C ALA A 13 5.74 -17.35 49.73
N ILE A 14 6.69 -17.71 48.85
CA ILE A 14 7.98 -18.31 49.24
C ILE A 14 9.11 -17.80 48.32
N CYS A 15 9.97 -16.98 48.93
CA CYS A 15 11.44 -16.95 48.95
C CYS A 15 12.28 -17.21 47.68
N VAL A 16 12.97 -16.14 47.26
CA VAL A 16 14.45 -15.98 47.21
C VAL A 16 15.30 -17.22 46.87
N SER A 17 16.03 -17.13 45.76
CA SER A 17 17.44 -17.54 45.69
C SER A 17 18.16 -16.79 44.57
N CYS A 18 18.97 -15.81 44.99
CA CYS A 18 20.12 -15.35 44.20
C CYS A 18 21.11 -16.51 44.07
N THR A 19 21.54 -16.83 42.87
CA THR A 19 22.83 -17.49 42.65
C THR A 19 23.71 -16.55 41.84
N ALA A 20 24.76 -16.08 42.50
CA ALA A 20 25.85 -15.31 41.93
C ALA A 20 26.56 -16.12 40.83
N TYR A 21 26.84 -15.47 39.71
CA TYR A 21 27.77 -15.98 38.71
C TYR A 21 29.00 -15.08 38.69
N GLU A 22 30.13 -15.64 39.13
CA GLU A 22 31.46 -15.03 39.06
C GLU A 22 31.94 -15.01 37.61
N GLY A 23 32.20 -13.82 37.08
CA GLY A 23 32.90 -13.60 35.82
C GLY A 23 34.09 -12.69 36.06
N LYS A 24 35.29 -13.26 35.98
CA LYS A 24 36.60 -12.62 36.18
C LYS A 24 36.77 -11.31 35.40
N SER A 25 37.34 -10.33 36.10
CA SER A 25 37.94 -9.12 35.55
C SER A 25 39.24 -9.45 34.81
N ASP A 26 39.41 -8.91 33.62
CA ASP A 26 40.71 -8.42 33.16
C ASP A 26 40.52 -7.10 32.40
N THR A 27 41.27 -6.12 32.87
CA THR A 27 41.33 -4.73 32.44
C THR A 27 42.03 -4.60 31.09
N SER A 28 41.47 -3.80 30.17
CA SER A 28 42.23 -3.06 29.17
C SER A 28 41.50 -1.77 28.79
N ALA A 29 42.27 -0.69 28.79
CA ALA A 29 41.98 0.72 28.53
C ALA A 29 41.28 0.99 27.17
N PHE A 30 40.38 1.99 27.08
CA PHE A 30 40.58 3.34 26.48
C PHE A 30 40.90 3.23 24.98
N THR A 31 40.15 3.74 24.00
CA THR A 31 39.29 4.93 23.80
C THR A 31 38.45 4.62 22.54
N GLU A 32 37.29 5.24 22.32
CA GLU A 32 36.97 5.92 21.04
C GLU A 32 35.55 6.51 21.02
N HIS A 33 35.51 7.71 20.45
CA HIS A 33 34.41 8.60 20.07
C HIS A 33 32.99 8.02 20.01
N ASP A 34 32.12 8.60 20.85
CA ASP A 34 30.67 8.62 20.65
C ASP A 34 30.32 9.89 19.86
N GLU A 35 30.22 9.76 18.54
CA GLU A 35 29.51 10.70 17.69
C GLU A 35 28.39 9.93 16.99
N SER A 36 27.21 10.01 17.60
CA SER A 36 25.96 9.47 17.10
C SER A 36 25.65 10.04 15.71
N THR A 37 26.04 9.30 14.67
CA THR A 37 25.54 9.51 13.31
C THR A 37 24.11 8.98 13.26
N PRO A 38 23.09 9.79 12.94
CA PRO A 38 21.73 9.31 12.81
C PRO A 38 21.67 8.31 11.66
N ALA A 39 21.11 7.13 11.96
CA ALA A 39 20.90 6.06 11.00
C ALA A 39 20.18 6.60 9.76
N LYS A 40 20.95 6.81 8.68
CA LYS A 40 20.41 6.94 7.33
C LYS A 40 19.65 5.64 7.11
N LYS A 41 18.31 5.75 7.05
CA LYS A 41 17.42 4.69 6.57
C LYS A 41 17.89 4.32 5.17
N GLN A 42 18.74 3.31 5.11
CA GLN A 42 19.33 2.80 3.89
C GLN A 42 18.15 2.30 3.06
N ALA A 43 17.85 3.01 1.97
CA ALA A 43 16.87 2.56 0.99
C ALA A 43 17.29 1.16 0.55
N SER A 44 16.57 0.16 1.03
CA SER A 44 16.72 -1.21 0.55
C SER A 44 16.38 -1.15 -0.93
N ALA A 45 17.33 -1.51 -1.79
CA ALA A 45 17.05 -1.75 -3.19
C ALA A 45 16.05 -2.90 -3.23
N THR A 46 14.75 -2.59 -3.34
CA THR A 46 13.67 -3.56 -3.34
C THR A 46 13.89 -4.50 -4.52
N LYS A 47 14.41 -5.69 -4.24
CA LYS A 47 14.59 -6.72 -5.25
C LYS A 47 13.19 -7.16 -5.66
N GLY A 48 12.71 -6.69 -6.82
CA GLY A 48 11.33 -6.93 -7.29
C GLY A 48 10.92 -8.40 -7.23
N ILE A 49 9.63 -8.65 -7.04
CA ILE A 49 9.04 -9.99 -6.94
C ILE A 49 9.16 -10.64 -8.32
N ARG A 50 9.56 -11.91 -8.38
CA ARG A 50 9.71 -12.67 -9.63
C ARG A 50 8.73 -13.82 -9.67
N GLU A 51 8.02 -13.95 -10.78
CA GLU A 51 6.95 -14.93 -10.96
C GLU A 51 6.93 -15.50 -12.38
N VAL A 52 6.25 -16.64 -12.52
CA VAL A 52 5.90 -17.24 -13.82
C VAL A 52 4.39 -17.47 -13.85
N GLY A 53 3.74 -17.00 -14.90
CA GLY A 53 2.29 -17.10 -15.05
C GLY A 53 1.87 -17.25 -16.50
N LEU A 54 0.62 -17.63 -16.72
CA LEU A 54 0.02 -17.78 -18.04
C LEU A 54 -0.61 -16.44 -18.43
N LEU A 55 -0.09 -15.78 -19.47
CA LEU A 55 -0.68 -14.54 -19.97
C LEU A 55 -2.04 -14.84 -20.61
N LYS A 56 -3.11 -14.25 -20.11
CA LYS A 56 -4.48 -14.50 -20.57
C LYS A 56 -5.01 -13.42 -21.48
N GLU A 57 -4.61 -12.18 -21.22
CA GLU A 57 -5.16 -11.02 -21.88
C GLU A 57 -4.17 -9.87 -21.82
N VAL A 58 -4.22 -9.02 -22.85
CA VAL A 58 -3.48 -7.77 -22.98
C VAL A 58 -4.51 -6.71 -23.36
N GLU A 59 -4.75 -5.77 -22.46
CA GLU A 59 -5.65 -4.64 -22.67
C GLU A 59 -4.84 -3.37 -22.91
N ASP A 60 -5.20 -2.61 -23.93
CA ASP A 60 -4.62 -1.29 -24.19
C ASP A 60 -5.18 -0.29 -23.16
N SER A 61 -4.30 0.25 -22.33
CA SER A 61 -4.64 1.24 -21.29
C SER A 61 -4.23 2.67 -21.70
N GLY A 62 -3.89 2.87 -22.98
CA GLY A 62 -3.35 4.11 -23.52
C GLY A 62 -1.82 4.10 -23.49
N TYR A 63 -1.20 4.24 -24.67
CA TYR A 63 0.25 4.23 -24.79
C TYR A 63 0.93 5.24 -23.83
N PRO A 64 1.97 4.85 -23.07
CA PRO A 64 2.74 3.60 -23.19
C PRO A 64 2.28 2.44 -22.27
N LEU A 65 1.07 2.51 -21.71
CA LEU A 65 0.57 1.58 -20.70
C LEU A 65 -0.27 0.45 -21.29
N LEU A 66 -0.03 -0.77 -20.80
CA LEU A 66 -0.89 -1.93 -21.01
C LEU A 66 -1.29 -2.54 -19.66
N THR A 67 -2.49 -3.12 -19.62
CA THR A 67 -2.95 -3.95 -18.51
C THR A 67 -2.91 -5.42 -18.93
N LEU A 68 -2.19 -6.24 -18.16
CA LEU A 68 -2.04 -7.67 -18.40
C LEU A 68 -2.83 -8.47 -17.37
N THR A 69 -3.66 -9.39 -17.84
CA THR A 69 -4.27 -10.41 -16.98
C THR A 69 -3.41 -11.66 -17.00
N ILE A 70 -2.81 -12.01 -15.85
CA ILE A 70 -1.94 -13.19 -15.72
C ILE A 70 -2.60 -14.20 -14.77
N GLU A 71 -2.77 -15.42 -15.26
CA GLU A 71 -3.29 -16.53 -14.48
C GLU A 71 -2.15 -17.31 -13.82
N PHE A 72 -2.36 -17.71 -12.56
CA PHE A 72 -1.48 -18.61 -11.83
C PHE A 72 -2.19 -19.94 -11.56
N PRO A 73 -2.11 -20.93 -12.49
CA PRO A 73 -2.96 -22.11 -12.44
C PRO A 73 -2.86 -22.91 -11.14
N LYS A 74 -1.67 -22.99 -10.54
CA LYS A 74 -1.44 -23.71 -9.26
C LYS A 74 -2.12 -23.04 -8.08
N ARG A 75 -2.31 -21.73 -8.13
CA ARG A 75 -2.95 -20.93 -7.08
C ARG A 75 -4.45 -20.71 -7.34
N HIS A 76 -4.94 -21.05 -8.54
CA HIS A 76 -6.30 -20.80 -8.99
C HIS A 76 -6.73 -19.32 -8.88
N VAL A 77 -5.78 -18.42 -9.09
CA VAL A 77 -6.02 -16.96 -9.09
C VAL A 77 -5.60 -16.34 -10.42
N LYS A 78 -6.21 -15.21 -10.72
CA LYS A 78 -5.80 -14.28 -11.78
C LYS A 78 -5.53 -12.95 -11.15
N GLU A 79 -4.51 -12.27 -11.65
CA GLU A 79 -4.09 -10.98 -11.16
C GLU A 79 -3.87 -10.03 -12.33
N TYR A 80 -4.10 -8.75 -12.07
CA TYR A 80 -3.89 -7.67 -13.03
C TYR A 80 -2.54 -7.00 -12.78
N PHE A 81 -1.83 -6.71 -13.85
CA PHE A 81 -0.53 -6.06 -13.83
C PHE A 81 -0.50 -4.94 -14.85
N VAL A 82 -0.03 -3.77 -14.45
CA VAL A 82 0.26 -2.67 -15.38
C VAL A 82 1.71 -2.80 -15.85
N VAL A 83 1.94 -2.57 -17.14
CA VAL A 83 3.27 -2.46 -17.72
C VAL A 83 3.40 -1.18 -18.51
N ASN A 84 4.48 -0.43 -18.26
CA ASN A 84 4.88 0.70 -19.08
C ASN A 84 5.89 0.21 -20.12
N LEU A 85 5.53 0.23 -21.40
CA LEU A 85 6.35 -0.25 -22.50
C LEU A 85 7.62 0.56 -22.73
N GLU A 86 7.67 1.80 -22.26
CA GLU A 86 8.89 2.62 -22.32
C GLU A 86 9.87 2.28 -21.20
N GLU A 87 9.39 1.67 -20.11
CA GLU A 87 10.23 1.21 -18.99
C GLU A 87 10.71 -0.24 -19.15
N VAL A 88 9.97 -1.07 -19.89
CA VAL A 88 10.35 -2.47 -20.14
C VAL A 88 11.09 -2.62 -21.46
N ASN A 89 12.35 -3.06 -21.38
CA ASN A 89 13.15 -3.31 -22.57
C ASN A 89 12.81 -4.66 -23.22
N GLY A 90 12.85 -4.71 -24.56
CA GLY A 90 12.87 -5.96 -25.33
C GLY A 90 11.50 -6.54 -25.70
N THR A 91 10.45 -5.75 -25.62
CA THR A 91 9.09 -6.14 -26.04
C THR A 91 8.29 -4.91 -26.46
N ASN A 92 7.24 -5.10 -27.26
CA ASN A 92 6.26 -4.08 -27.59
C ASN A 92 4.82 -4.66 -27.49
N VAL A 93 3.81 -3.86 -27.84
CA VAL A 93 2.39 -4.28 -27.84
C VAL A 93 2.15 -5.51 -28.71
N GLU A 94 2.73 -5.55 -29.92
CA GLU A 94 2.54 -6.65 -30.87
C GLU A 94 3.11 -7.95 -30.30
N ASP A 95 4.35 -7.90 -29.78
CA ASP A 95 5.01 -9.03 -29.13
C ASP A 95 4.14 -9.59 -28.00
N MET A 96 3.67 -8.74 -27.08
CA MET A 96 2.85 -9.16 -25.94
C MET A 96 1.53 -9.80 -26.39
N ASN A 97 0.89 -9.26 -27.43
CA ASN A 97 -0.32 -9.87 -27.99
C ASN A 97 -0.06 -11.28 -28.54
N THR A 98 1.10 -11.53 -29.16
CA THR A 98 1.46 -12.89 -29.59
C THR A 98 1.74 -13.86 -28.43
N TRP A 99 2.03 -13.35 -27.23
CA TRP A 99 2.30 -14.15 -26.04
C TRP A 99 1.02 -14.59 -25.31
N VAL A 100 -0.15 -14.08 -25.69
CA VAL A 100 -1.43 -14.50 -25.10
C VAL A 100 -1.61 -16.02 -25.23
N GLY A 101 -1.96 -16.67 -24.12
CA GLY A 101 -2.05 -18.13 -24.01
C GLY A 101 -0.71 -18.83 -23.75
N GLN A 102 0.38 -18.09 -23.56
CA GLN A 102 1.72 -18.64 -23.27
C GLN A 102 2.21 -18.25 -21.87
N TYR A 103 3.18 -19.00 -21.35
CA TYR A 103 3.80 -18.69 -20.07
C TYR A 103 4.83 -17.57 -20.23
N VAL A 104 4.77 -16.60 -19.31
CA VAL A 104 5.69 -15.48 -19.22
C VAL A 104 6.40 -15.52 -17.86
N SER A 105 7.67 -15.14 -17.86
CA SER A 105 8.48 -14.92 -16.67
C SER A 105 8.68 -13.42 -16.51
N PHE A 106 8.37 -12.88 -15.33
CA PHE A 106 8.38 -11.45 -15.12
C PHE A 106 8.84 -11.07 -13.71
N ALA A 107 9.26 -9.83 -13.57
CA ALA A 107 9.53 -9.18 -12.29
C ALA A 107 8.61 -7.98 -12.13
N TYR A 108 8.06 -7.77 -10.93
CA TYR A 108 7.13 -6.68 -10.65
C TYR A 108 7.32 -6.10 -9.25
N THR A 109 6.81 -4.88 -9.06
CA THR A 109 6.57 -4.26 -7.75
C THR A 109 5.09 -4.40 -7.39
N SER A 110 4.80 -4.56 -6.11
CA SER A 110 3.45 -4.67 -5.58
C SER A 110 3.33 -3.66 -4.45
N GLU A 111 2.48 -2.66 -4.65
CA GLU A 111 2.32 -1.54 -3.74
C GLU A 111 0.86 -1.45 -3.30
N LEU A 112 0.65 -1.18 -2.01
CA LEU A 112 -0.68 -0.93 -1.49
C LEU A 112 -0.97 0.56 -1.67
N THR A 113 -2.01 0.88 -2.43
CA THR A 113 -2.42 2.24 -2.73
C THR A 113 -3.82 2.50 -2.20
N ASN A 114 -4.10 3.75 -1.82
CA ASN A 114 -5.43 4.14 -1.39
C ASN A 114 -6.24 4.61 -2.61
N ALA A 115 -7.35 3.95 -2.88
CA ALA A 115 -8.31 4.36 -3.90
C ALA A 115 -9.46 5.12 -3.21
N LEU A 116 -9.57 6.41 -3.49
CA LEU A 116 -10.68 7.23 -3.01
C LEU A 116 -11.97 6.80 -3.71
N LEU A 117 -13.01 6.50 -2.93
CA LEU A 117 -14.32 6.09 -3.41
C LEU A 117 -15.35 7.21 -3.30
N ASP A 118 -15.25 8.01 -2.23
CA ASP A 118 -16.07 9.20 -2.02
C ASP A 118 -15.33 10.22 -1.13
N LEU A 119 -15.68 11.48 -1.29
CA LEU A 119 -15.18 12.60 -0.49
C LEU A 119 -16.34 13.49 -0.10
N GLN A 120 -16.56 13.69 1.20
CA GLN A 120 -17.71 14.42 1.70
C GLN A 120 -17.33 15.64 2.54
N LEU A 121 -18.06 16.72 2.33
CA LEU A 121 -18.11 17.89 3.21
C LEU A 121 -19.53 17.99 3.79
N ASP A 122 -19.64 18.06 5.11
CA ASP A 122 -20.92 18.11 5.83
C ASP A 122 -21.93 17.01 5.43
N GLY A 123 -21.41 15.82 5.08
CA GLY A 123 -22.20 14.67 4.67
C GLY A 123 -22.72 14.71 3.22
N LYS A 124 -22.30 15.71 2.43
CA LYS A 124 -22.56 15.81 0.99
C LYS A 124 -21.32 15.42 0.20
N SER A 125 -21.46 14.54 -0.78
CA SER A 125 -20.37 14.17 -1.71
C SER A 125 -19.92 15.37 -2.55
N LEU A 126 -18.61 15.44 -2.78
CA LEU A 126 -17.93 16.41 -3.65
C LEU A 126 -17.64 15.85 -5.05
N LEU A 127 -18.01 14.59 -5.33
CA LEU A 127 -17.65 13.87 -6.57
C LEU A 127 -18.80 13.79 -7.59
N ASP A 128 -19.94 14.45 -7.34
CA ASP A 128 -21.14 14.49 -8.19
C ASP A 128 -21.77 13.12 -8.58
N GLU A 129 -21.25 12.01 -8.04
CA GLU A 129 -21.77 10.66 -8.29
C GLU A 129 -22.79 10.23 -7.24
N ASP A 130 -23.84 9.53 -7.70
CA ASP A 130 -24.83 8.85 -6.87
C ASP A 130 -24.12 7.85 -5.95
N ASN A 131 -23.82 8.28 -4.71
CA ASN A 131 -23.40 7.47 -3.56
C ASN A 131 -22.66 6.19 -3.96
N THR A 132 -21.36 6.30 -4.26
CA THR A 132 -20.48 5.13 -4.41
C THR A 132 -20.72 4.22 -3.21
N ALA A 133 -21.21 3.01 -3.45
CA ALA A 133 -21.75 2.16 -2.39
C ALA A 133 -20.66 1.82 -1.36
N VAL A 134 -20.63 2.61 -0.27
CA VAL A 134 -19.83 2.36 0.93
C VAL A 134 -20.25 1.00 1.45
N ASN A 135 -19.35 0.02 1.36
CA ASN A 135 -19.60 -1.34 1.79
C ASN A 135 -18.81 -1.64 3.07
N ALA A 136 -18.94 -2.84 3.61
CA ALA A 136 -18.30 -3.22 4.88
C ALA A 136 -16.75 -3.18 4.87
N GLN A 137 -16.13 -3.12 3.69
CA GLN A 137 -14.68 -3.07 3.50
C GLN A 137 -14.16 -1.65 3.28
N THR A 138 -15.05 -0.67 3.11
CA THR A 138 -14.69 0.73 2.93
C THR A 138 -14.10 1.30 4.22
N GLN A 139 -12.89 1.83 4.12
CA GLN A 139 -12.22 2.55 5.18
C GLN A 139 -12.64 4.03 5.16
N LYS A 140 -12.50 4.70 6.31
CA LYS A 140 -12.89 6.10 6.49
C LYS A 140 -11.73 6.87 7.12
N ILE A 141 -11.41 8.03 6.55
CA ILE A 141 -10.54 9.04 7.15
C ILE A 141 -11.31 10.35 7.29
N THR A 142 -11.06 11.07 8.38
CA THR A 142 -11.61 12.42 8.61
C THR A 142 -10.45 13.35 8.91
N GLY A 143 -10.38 14.47 8.19
CA GLY A 143 -9.23 15.34 8.28
C GLY A 143 -9.28 16.51 7.31
N LEU A 144 -8.21 17.28 7.30
CA LEU A 144 -8.04 18.44 6.44
C LEU A 144 -7.74 18.00 5.01
N LEU A 145 -8.53 18.47 4.03
CA LEU A 145 -8.24 18.31 2.61
C LEU A 145 -7.09 19.23 2.18
N SER A 146 -6.14 18.72 1.41
CA SER A 146 -5.10 19.51 0.75
C SER A 146 -4.75 18.96 -0.63
N GLY A 147 -4.07 19.78 -1.45
CA GLY A 147 -3.65 19.40 -2.81
C GLY A 147 -4.73 19.62 -3.88
N ALA A 148 -5.88 20.17 -3.52
CA ALA A 148 -6.96 20.55 -4.42
C ALA A 148 -6.91 22.06 -4.75
N ASP A 149 -5.75 22.57 -5.19
CA ASP A 149 -5.57 24.02 -5.40
C ASP A 149 -6.26 24.52 -6.68
N GLU A 150 -6.39 23.66 -7.69
CA GLU A 150 -7.05 23.94 -8.96
C GLU A 150 -7.71 22.68 -9.52
N GLU A 151 -8.70 22.87 -10.41
CA GLU A 151 -9.34 21.76 -11.12
C GLU A 151 -8.32 21.03 -12.01
N THR A 152 -8.44 19.72 -12.11
CA THR A 152 -7.55 18.94 -12.98
C THR A 152 -7.87 19.24 -14.44
N ALA A 153 -6.95 19.96 -15.11
CA ALA A 153 -7.14 20.40 -16.49
C ALA A 153 -6.72 19.37 -17.56
N GLY A 154 -6.02 18.30 -17.16
CA GLY A 154 -5.50 17.26 -18.07
C GLY A 154 -6.11 15.89 -17.81
N ASP A 155 -5.65 14.92 -18.60
CA ASP A 155 -6.17 13.54 -18.56
C ASP A 155 -5.53 12.66 -17.48
N LEU A 156 -4.57 13.21 -16.72
CA LEU A 156 -3.90 12.51 -15.63
C LEU A 156 -4.42 13.04 -14.28
N PRO A 157 -4.70 12.15 -13.32
CA PRO A 157 -5.12 12.55 -11.99
C PRO A 157 -4.03 13.39 -11.30
N GLY A 158 -4.47 14.35 -10.50
CA GLY A 158 -3.62 15.03 -9.54
C GLY A 158 -3.40 14.19 -8.28
N LYS A 159 -2.82 14.81 -7.26
CA LYS A 159 -2.68 14.21 -5.93
C LYS A 159 -3.34 15.09 -4.88
N ILE A 160 -4.28 14.51 -4.15
CA ILE A 160 -4.86 15.13 -2.95
C ILE A 160 -4.41 14.37 -1.70
N SER A 161 -4.51 15.02 -0.56
CA SER A 161 -4.21 14.41 0.73
C SER A 161 -5.30 14.74 1.75
N ILE A 162 -5.55 13.80 2.67
CA ILE A 162 -6.38 14.04 3.86
C ILE A 162 -5.49 13.85 5.09
N THR A 163 -5.34 14.91 5.88
CA THR A 163 -4.54 14.88 7.13
C THR A 163 -5.45 14.81 8.34
N ALA A 164 -5.44 13.67 9.03
CA ALA A 164 -6.21 13.46 10.25
C ALA A 164 -5.60 14.18 11.47
N THR A 165 -6.36 14.29 12.56
CA THR A 165 -5.95 15.02 13.78
C THR A 165 -4.75 14.40 14.49
N ASP A 166 -4.47 13.11 14.25
CA ASP A 166 -3.29 12.40 14.76
C ASP A 166 -2.06 12.56 13.85
N ASN A 167 -2.14 13.41 12.83
CA ASN A 167 -1.16 13.63 11.76
C ASN A 167 -0.97 12.43 10.82
N THR A 168 -1.90 11.46 10.80
CA THR A 168 -1.95 10.48 9.73
C THR A 168 -2.31 11.19 8.42
N VAL A 169 -1.50 11.01 7.39
CA VAL A 169 -1.72 11.57 6.05
C VAL A 169 -1.98 10.41 5.09
N LEU A 170 -3.11 10.46 4.39
CA LEU A 170 -3.38 9.57 3.26
C LEU A 170 -3.39 10.38 1.98
N ASP A 171 -2.61 9.92 1.01
CA ASP A 171 -2.54 10.46 -0.34
C ASP A 171 -3.43 9.63 -1.27
N PHE A 172 -4.09 10.33 -2.20
CA PHE A 172 -4.95 9.75 -3.22
C PHE A 172 -4.62 10.37 -4.58
N GLU A 173 -4.46 9.54 -5.60
CA GLU A 173 -4.46 9.99 -6.99
C GLU A 173 -5.91 10.17 -7.44
N PHE A 174 -6.29 11.41 -7.75
CA PHE A 174 -7.68 11.74 -8.08
C PHE A 174 -7.79 12.95 -9.01
N PHE A 175 -8.86 13.00 -9.81
CA PHE A 175 -9.20 14.16 -10.62
C PHE A 175 -9.89 15.20 -9.75
N VAL A 176 -9.22 16.32 -9.50
CA VAL A 176 -9.73 17.40 -8.66
C VAL A 176 -10.89 18.09 -9.36
N THR A 177 -12.07 18.04 -8.73
CA THR A 177 -13.28 18.73 -9.17
C THR A 177 -13.34 20.16 -8.62
N LYS A 178 -14.24 20.97 -9.17
CA LYS A 178 -14.47 22.33 -8.68
C LYS A 178 -14.90 22.35 -7.20
N GLU A 179 -15.78 21.43 -6.83
CA GLU A 179 -16.28 21.26 -5.47
C GLU A 179 -15.15 20.93 -4.49
N MET A 180 -14.16 20.16 -4.93
CA MET A 180 -12.97 19.86 -4.14
C MET A 180 -12.06 21.08 -3.97
N VAL A 181 -11.93 21.93 -5.00
CA VAL A 181 -11.20 23.20 -4.90
C VAL A 181 -11.85 24.13 -3.89
N GLU A 182 -13.18 24.23 -3.92
CA GLU A 182 -13.95 25.03 -2.94
C GLU A 182 -13.81 24.49 -1.50
N ALA A 183 -13.61 23.19 -1.34
CA ALA A 183 -13.40 22.52 -0.05
C ALA A 183 -11.91 22.39 0.37
N ASN A 184 -10.96 22.90 -0.42
CA ASN A 184 -9.54 22.78 -0.11
C ASN A 184 -9.21 23.53 1.19
N GLY A 185 -8.55 22.84 2.13
CA GLY A 185 -8.31 23.37 3.48
C GLY A 185 -9.49 23.24 4.45
N GLU A 186 -10.59 22.58 4.07
CA GLU A 186 -11.70 22.25 4.98
C GLU A 186 -11.57 20.83 5.55
N SER A 187 -12.29 20.59 6.66
CA SER A 187 -12.40 19.26 7.25
C SER A 187 -13.40 18.40 6.48
N VAL A 188 -12.90 17.34 5.84
CA VAL A 188 -13.67 16.42 5.01
C VAL A 188 -13.67 15.01 5.57
N VAL A 189 -14.56 14.18 5.03
CA VAL A 189 -14.59 12.74 5.24
C VAL A 189 -14.25 12.04 3.93
N GLY A 190 -13.12 11.34 3.88
CA GLY A 190 -12.76 10.46 2.77
C GLY A 190 -13.18 9.03 3.03
N PHE A 191 -13.85 8.41 2.07
CA PHE A 191 -14.12 6.98 2.02
C PHE A 191 -13.21 6.35 0.98
N TYR A 192 -12.48 5.31 1.37
CA TYR A 192 -11.47 4.71 0.51
C TYR A 192 -11.35 3.22 0.73
N GLU A 193 -10.62 2.56 -0.17
CA GLU A 193 -10.16 1.20 0.03
C GLU A 193 -8.69 1.08 -0.36
N GLU A 194 -8.02 0.11 0.24
CA GLU A 194 -6.65 -0.23 -0.12
C GLU A 194 -6.67 -1.22 -1.29
N ARG A 195 -6.02 -0.87 -2.38
CA ARG A 195 -5.86 -1.72 -3.57
C ARG A 195 -4.40 -2.07 -3.77
N THR A 196 -4.15 -3.27 -4.26
CA THR A 196 -2.81 -3.67 -4.68
C THR A 196 -2.58 -3.20 -6.11
N ALA A 197 -1.60 -2.33 -6.30
CA ALA A 197 -1.08 -1.95 -7.61
C ALA A 197 0.13 -2.82 -7.95
N ASN A 198 0.02 -3.66 -8.98
CA ASN A 198 1.12 -4.48 -9.46
C ASN A 198 1.71 -3.90 -10.75
N THR A 199 2.98 -3.52 -10.73
CA THR A 199 3.67 -2.92 -11.89
C THR A 199 4.81 -3.81 -12.36
N ILE A 200 4.73 -4.29 -13.60
CA ILE A 200 5.79 -5.09 -14.23
C ILE A 200 6.99 -4.20 -14.53
N LYS A 201 8.17 -4.67 -14.13
CA LYS A 201 9.48 -4.04 -14.37
C LYS A 201 10.35 -4.80 -15.37
N SER A 202 10.02 -6.05 -15.66
CA SER A 202 10.58 -6.82 -16.78
C SER A 202 9.69 -8.01 -17.07
N ILE A 203 9.57 -8.41 -18.34
CA ILE A 203 8.76 -9.56 -18.76
C ILE A 203 9.38 -10.20 -19.99
N ASN A 204 9.36 -11.52 -20.05
CA ASN A 204 9.85 -12.30 -21.17
C ASN A 204 8.98 -13.53 -21.37
N LEU A 205 8.83 -13.97 -22.62
CA LEU A 205 8.25 -15.26 -22.93
C LEU A 205 9.12 -16.38 -22.35
N VAL A 206 8.51 -17.36 -21.69
CA VAL A 206 9.21 -18.58 -21.30
C VAL A 206 9.35 -19.44 -22.56
N SER A 207 10.55 -19.48 -23.13
CA SER A 207 10.86 -20.39 -24.24
C SER A 207 10.63 -21.84 -23.82
N LYS A 208 10.01 -22.63 -24.70
CA LYS A 208 9.91 -24.09 -24.55
C LYS A 208 11.27 -24.77 -24.63
#